data_AF-A0AAV0JEL7-F1
#
_entry.id   AF-A0AAV0JEL7-F1
#
_cell.length_a   1.000
_cell.length_b   1.000
_cell.length_c   1.000
_cell.angle_alpha   90.00
_cell.angle_beta   90.00
_cell.angle_gamma   90.00
#
_symmetry.space_group_name_H-M   'P 1'
#
loop_
_entity.id
_entity.type
_entity.pdbx_description
1 polymer ?
#
loop_
_entity_poly.entity_id
_entity_poly.type
_entity_poly.pdbx_seq_one_letter_code
_entity_poly.pdbx_strand_id
1 'polypeptide(L)'
;MASSSTPSVRDHASGRLKRAASTLAEDTQSLVSEIKKAFTMVKNIAVDLEREKESTKVKELETLAVQLSESCDNCIRHASAIHTVGNEYQPTSELTDFKKLLDEQFMKLKAMPSQNDRLIRQFQEAVWNVHHKGQPMPGEEEEDIVMTSTQSNLLNVKCPLSGKMITDLAEPVRSMDCKHIYEKEAVIAYLPRNGNKKQCCIAGCPKFLQAHRLVCDPFLLTEIDELRSMNQQTEQAQNVEDFTGLDDED
;
A
#
# COMPACT_ATOMS: atom_id res chain seq x y z
N MET A 1 17.09 52.29 6.18
CA MET A 1 17.50 51.54 4.97
C MET A 1 17.06 50.10 5.18
N ALA A 2 15.89 49.72 4.67
CA ALA A 2 15.41 48.34 4.73
C ALA A 2 15.97 47.61 3.50
N SER A 3 16.86 46.66 3.71
CA SER A 3 17.40 45.80 2.65
C SER A 3 16.33 44.80 2.24
N SER A 4 15.65 45.09 1.14
CA SER A 4 14.74 44.15 0.48
C SER A 4 15.57 43.07 -0.22
N SER A 5 15.70 41.92 0.43
CA SER A 5 16.32 40.73 -0.15
C SER A 5 15.45 40.21 -1.29
N THR A 6 15.81 40.51 -2.54
CA THR A 6 15.21 39.86 -3.71
C THR A 6 15.59 38.38 -3.71
N PRO A 7 14.64 37.44 -3.77
CA PRO A 7 14.97 36.02 -3.87
C PRO A 7 15.77 35.78 -5.15
N SER A 8 16.91 35.12 -5.00
CA SER A 8 17.83 34.82 -6.10
C SER A 8 17.12 34.01 -7.18
N VAL A 9 17.43 34.26 -8.47
CA VAL A 9 16.93 33.47 -9.62
C VAL A 9 17.17 31.96 -9.42
N ARG A 10 18.22 31.60 -8.66
CA ARG A 10 18.56 30.21 -8.30
C ARG A 10 17.53 29.58 -7.35
N ASP A 11 16.99 30.32 -6.39
CA ASP A 11 15.91 29.85 -5.50
C ASP A 11 14.63 29.62 -6.29
N HIS A 12 14.37 30.46 -7.30
CA HIS A 12 13.18 30.34 -8.13
C HIS A 12 13.21 29.09 -9.01
N ALA A 13 14.37 28.74 -9.56
CA ALA A 13 14.57 27.52 -10.36
C ALA A 13 14.45 26.24 -9.52
N SER A 14 15.09 26.20 -8.34
CA SER A 14 14.98 25.08 -7.40
C SER A 14 13.53 24.88 -6.92
N GLY A 15 12.82 25.96 -6.59
CA GLY A 15 11.41 25.91 -6.20
C GLY A 15 10.45 25.46 -7.32
N ARG A 16 10.82 25.64 -8.60
CA ARG A 16 10.06 25.09 -9.74
C ARG A 16 10.34 23.60 -9.93
N LEU A 17 11.59 23.18 -9.82
CA LEU A 17 11.99 21.77 -9.90
C LEU A 17 11.30 20.94 -8.82
N LYS A 18 11.33 21.43 -7.57
CA LYS A 18 10.67 20.78 -6.44
C LYS A 18 9.16 20.63 -6.63
N ARG A 19 8.49 21.66 -7.17
CA ARG A 19 7.05 21.58 -7.49
C ARG A 19 6.77 20.55 -8.59
N ALA A 20 7.54 20.58 -9.68
CA ALA A 20 7.39 19.60 -10.76
C ALA A 20 7.61 18.16 -10.27
N ALA A 21 8.62 17.94 -9.42
CA ALA A 21 8.89 16.64 -8.82
C ALA A 21 7.77 16.17 -7.88
N SER A 22 7.12 17.09 -7.16
CA SER A 22 5.98 16.76 -6.29
C SER A 22 4.74 16.38 -7.10
N THR A 23 4.38 17.16 -8.12
CA THR A 23 3.27 16.84 -9.02
C THR A 23 3.47 15.51 -9.72
N LEU A 24 4.67 15.24 -10.24
CA LEU A 24 4.96 13.96 -10.89
C LEU A 24 4.92 12.76 -9.93
N ALA A 25 5.30 12.97 -8.66
CA ALA A 25 5.16 11.94 -7.64
C ALA A 25 3.69 11.63 -7.34
N GLU A 26 2.83 12.65 -7.27
CA GLU A 26 1.38 12.51 -7.11
C GLU A 26 0.73 11.79 -8.30
N ASP A 27 1.08 12.16 -9.53
CA ASP A 27 0.59 11.49 -10.75
C ASP A 27 1.01 10.00 -10.77
N THR A 28 2.25 9.71 -10.37
CA THR A 28 2.75 8.33 -10.29
C THR A 28 2.00 7.54 -9.22
N GLN A 29 1.62 8.18 -8.12
CA GLN A 29 0.80 7.55 -7.08
C GLN A 29 -0.57 7.12 -7.61
N SER A 30 -1.19 7.95 -8.46
CA SER A 30 -2.44 7.60 -9.15
C SER A 30 -2.24 6.41 -10.09
N LEU A 31 -1.18 6.41 -10.90
CA LEU A 31 -0.87 5.30 -11.81
C LEU A 31 -0.65 3.98 -11.04
N VAL A 32 0.10 4.02 -9.93
CA VAL A 32 0.32 2.87 -9.04
C VAL A 32 -1.00 2.33 -8.49
N SER A 33 -1.96 3.20 -8.16
CA SER A 33 -3.29 2.78 -7.72
C SER A 33 -4.04 2.03 -8.83
N GLU A 34 -3.98 2.50 -10.08
CA GLU A 34 -4.63 1.83 -11.21
C GLU A 34 -3.98 0.48 -11.54
N ILE A 35 -2.65 0.39 -11.49
CA ILE A 35 -1.90 -0.86 -11.66
C ILE A 35 -2.36 -1.91 -10.65
N LYS A 36 -2.60 -1.52 -9.39
CA LYS A 36 -3.09 -2.44 -8.36
C LYS A 36 -4.53 -2.89 -8.58
N LYS A 37 -5.41 -2.00 -9.03
CA LYS A 37 -6.77 -2.40 -9.40
C LYS A 37 -6.73 -3.46 -10.51
N ALA A 38 -5.89 -3.24 -11.53
CA ALA A 38 -5.66 -4.23 -12.57
C ALA A 38 -5.11 -5.55 -12.00
N PHE A 39 -4.21 -5.50 -11.02
CA PHE A 39 -3.69 -6.69 -10.34
C PHE A 39 -4.80 -7.48 -9.63
N THR A 40 -5.67 -6.80 -8.89
CA THR A 40 -6.82 -7.42 -8.24
C THR A 40 -7.79 -8.04 -9.26
N MET A 41 -8.00 -7.38 -10.41
CA MET A 41 -8.80 -7.97 -11.49
C MET A 41 -8.17 -9.24 -12.06
N VAL A 42 -6.86 -9.21 -12.35
CA VAL A 42 -6.10 -10.37 -12.83
C VAL A 42 -6.17 -11.53 -11.84
N LYS A 43 -6.03 -11.24 -10.53
CA LYS A 43 -6.21 -12.22 -9.45
C LYS A 43 -7.59 -12.86 -9.47
N ASN A 44 -8.65 -12.06 -9.54
CA ASN A 44 -10.02 -12.57 -9.54
C ASN A 44 -10.31 -13.44 -10.78
N ILE A 45 -9.87 -13.00 -11.97
CA ILE A 45 -10.00 -13.79 -13.19
C ILE A 45 -9.23 -15.11 -13.08
N ALA A 46 -8.03 -15.10 -12.50
CA ALA A 46 -7.26 -16.33 -12.30
C ALA A 46 -7.97 -17.32 -11.38
N VAL A 47 -8.62 -16.85 -10.33
CA VAL A 47 -9.44 -17.68 -9.44
C VAL A 47 -10.62 -18.30 -10.21
N ASP A 48 -11.30 -17.55 -11.06
CA ASP A 48 -12.41 -18.06 -11.86
C ASP A 48 -11.95 -19.10 -12.90
N LEU A 49 -10.84 -18.85 -13.58
CA LEU A 49 -10.24 -19.78 -14.54
C LEU A 49 -9.74 -21.08 -13.87
N GLU A 50 -9.24 -20.98 -12.64
CA GLU A 50 -8.83 -22.15 -11.88
C GLU A 50 -10.04 -23.01 -11.47
N ARG A 51 -11.20 -22.41 -11.22
CA ARG A 51 -12.48 -23.15 -11.00
C ARG A 51 -12.93 -23.87 -12.27
N GLU A 52 -12.71 -23.26 -13.43
CA GLU A 52 -12.99 -23.84 -14.76
C GLU A 52 -11.92 -24.86 -15.20
N LYS A 53 -10.86 -25.07 -14.41
CA LYS A 53 -9.73 -25.96 -14.69
C LYS A 53 -8.92 -25.56 -15.93
N GLU A 54 -8.91 -24.27 -16.27
CA GLU A 54 -8.14 -23.73 -17.38
C GLU A 54 -6.70 -23.36 -16.97
N SER A 55 -5.94 -24.35 -16.48
CA SER A 55 -4.62 -24.13 -15.88
C SER A 55 -3.59 -23.45 -16.81
N THR A 56 -3.75 -23.56 -18.13
CA THR A 56 -2.88 -22.85 -19.10
C THR A 56 -3.05 -21.33 -18.99
N LYS A 57 -4.30 -20.84 -18.94
CA LYS A 57 -4.58 -19.42 -18.84
C LYS A 57 -4.22 -18.86 -17.45
N VAL A 58 -4.35 -19.68 -16.40
CA VAL A 58 -3.91 -19.30 -15.04
C VAL A 58 -2.41 -19.01 -15.02
N LYS A 59 -1.57 -19.82 -15.67
CA LYS A 59 -0.12 -19.56 -15.79
C LYS A 59 0.22 -18.30 -16.59
N GLU A 60 -0.57 -17.98 -17.61
CA GLU A 60 -0.43 -16.73 -18.34
C GLU A 60 -0.74 -15.53 -17.43
N LEU A 61 -1.79 -15.63 -16.60
CA LEU A 61 -2.14 -14.62 -15.62
C LEU A 61 -1.13 -14.50 -14.46
N GLU A 62 -0.50 -15.61 -14.04
CA GLU A 62 0.63 -15.57 -13.09
C GLU A 62 1.79 -14.75 -13.66
N THR A 63 2.15 -15.00 -14.92
CA THR A 63 3.20 -14.26 -15.61
C THR A 63 2.86 -12.76 -15.70
N LEU A 64 1.61 -12.46 -16.05
CA LEU A 64 1.10 -11.08 -16.10
C LEU A 64 1.12 -10.42 -14.72
N ALA A 65 0.74 -11.15 -13.66
CA ALA A 65 0.76 -10.66 -12.29
C ALA A 65 2.18 -10.27 -11.86
N VAL A 66 3.19 -11.09 -12.19
CA VAL A 66 4.62 -10.79 -11.94
C VAL A 66 5.05 -9.51 -12.66
N GLN A 67 4.72 -9.38 -13.95
CA GLN A 67 5.07 -8.19 -14.75
C GLN A 67 4.40 -6.91 -14.22
N LEU A 68 3.13 -7.01 -13.83
CA LEU A 68 2.37 -5.89 -13.30
C LEU A 68 2.91 -5.43 -11.94
N SER A 69 3.31 -6.39 -11.12
CA SER A 69 3.98 -6.16 -9.84
C SER A 69 5.35 -5.49 -10.04
N GLU A 70 6.20 -6.01 -10.93
CA GLU A 70 7.48 -5.37 -11.23
C GLU A 70 7.30 -3.93 -11.76
N SER A 71 6.30 -3.71 -12.61
CA SER A 71 5.95 -2.39 -13.13
C SER A 71 5.53 -1.42 -12.04
N CYS A 72 4.75 -1.88 -11.06
CA CYS A 72 4.35 -1.09 -9.88
C CYS A 72 5.58 -0.64 -9.08
N ASP A 73 6.50 -1.57 -8.78
CA ASP A 73 7.72 -1.25 -8.04
C ASP A 73 8.61 -0.26 -8.78
N ASN A 74 8.76 -0.44 -10.10
CA ASN A 74 9.52 0.47 -10.92
C ASN A 74 8.92 1.88 -10.90
N CYS A 75 7.60 2.03 -10.99
CA CYS A 75 6.93 3.33 -10.87
C CYS A 75 7.21 4.00 -9.51
N ILE A 76 7.08 3.26 -8.41
CA ILE A 76 7.34 3.78 -7.06
C ILE A 76 8.80 4.23 -6.91
N ARG A 77 9.75 3.42 -7.39
CA ARG A 77 11.18 3.74 -7.35
C ARG A 77 11.52 4.95 -8.21
N HIS A 78 10.93 5.07 -9.41
CA HIS A 78 11.11 6.26 -10.26
C HIS A 78 10.55 7.53 -9.61
N ALA A 79 9.33 7.49 -9.07
CA ALA A 79 8.76 8.62 -8.34
C ALA A 79 9.63 9.03 -7.15
N SER A 80 10.14 8.06 -6.40
CA SER A 80 11.00 8.30 -5.24
C SER A 80 12.35 8.91 -5.65
N ALA A 81 12.94 8.45 -6.76
CA ALA A 81 14.15 9.05 -7.32
C ALA A 81 13.91 10.50 -7.72
N ILE A 82 12.84 10.77 -8.48
CA ILE A 82 12.46 12.12 -8.92
C ILE A 82 12.20 13.04 -7.72
N HIS A 83 11.49 12.55 -6.71
CA HIS A 83 11.20 13.32 -5.50
C HIS A 83 12.47 13.65 -4.71
N THR A 84 13.38 12.68 -4.57
CA THR A 84 14.67 12.87 -3.89
C THR A 84 15.51 13.91 -4.61
N VAL A 85 15.68 13.75 -5.93
CA VAL A 85 16.44 14.69 -6.76
C VAL A 85 15.82 16.08 -6.74
N GLY A 86 14.50 16.18 -6.88
CA GLY A 86 13.80 17.47 -6.88
C GLY A 86 13.89 18.22 -5.56
N ASN A 87 14.01 17.51 -4.42
CA ASN A 87 14.14 18.11 -3.10
C ASN A 87 15.58 18.44 -2.71
N GLU A 88 16.54 17.59 -3.10
CA GLU A 88 17.94 17.70 -2.68
C GLU A 88 18.81 18.49 -3.65
N TYR A 89 18.37 18.69 -4.90
CA TYR A 89 19.16 19.38 -5.91
C TYR A 89 19.41 20.86 -5.56
N GLN A 90 20.69 21.22 -5.51
CA GLN A 90 21.14 22.60 -5.41
C GLN A 90 21.84 23.01 -6.71
N PRO A 91 21.45 24.15 -7.32
CA PRO A 91 22.08 24.62 -8.55
C PRO A 91 23.58 24.89 -8.36
N THR A 92 24.41 24.18 -9.13
CA THR A 92 25.86 24.42 -9.20
C THR A 92 26.20 25.33 -10.39
N SER A 93 27.47 25.76 -10.49
CA SER A 93 27.97 26.53 -11.63
C SER A 93 28.12 25.71 -12.92
N GLU A 94 28.08 24.38 -12.82
CA GLU A 94 28.25 23.45 -13.94
C GLU A 94 26.91 22.91 -14.44
N LEU A 95 26.86 22.53 -15.72
CA LEU A 95 25.67 21.92 -16.32
C LEU A 95 25.41 20.55 -15.67
N THR A 96 24.23 20.38 -15.09
CA THR A 96 23.82 19.11 -14.47
C THR A 96 23.22 18.17 -15.50
N ASP A 97 23.73 16.94 -15.57
CA ASP A 97 23.08 15.84 -16.29
C ASP A 97 22.03 15.18 -15.40
N PHE A 98 20.78 15.68 -15.49
CA PHE A 98 19.67 15.15 -14.70
C PHE A 98 19.33 13.71 -15.05
N LYS A 99 19.60 13.25 -16.28
CA LYS A 99 19.32 11.86 -16.67
C LYS A 99 20.21 10.92 -15.88
N LYS A 100 21.53 11.18 -15.89
CA LYS A 100 22.50 10.39 -15.14
C LYS A 100 22.20 10.39 -13.63
N LEU A 101 21.87 11.55 -13.08
CA LEU A 101 21.58 11.70 -11.65
C LEU A 101 20.32 10.91 -11.24
N LEU A 102 19.26 10.95 -12.05
CA LEU A 102 18.04 10.16 -11.82
C LEU A 102 18.31 8.66 -11.97
N ASP A 103 19.07 8.24 -12.98
CA ASP A 103 19.41 6.83 -13.22
C ASP A 103 20.23 6.26 -12.04
N GLU A 104 21.21 7.00 -11.54
CA GLU A 104 22.00 6.62 -10.35
C GLU A 104 21.12 6.44 -9.11
N GLN A 105 20.20 7.38 -8.86
CA GLN A 105 19.28 7.29 -7.73
C GLN A 105 18.27 6.15 -7.89
N PHE A 106 17.79 5.92 -9.12
CA PHE A 106 16.92 4.79 -9.40
C PHE A 106 17.63 3.45 -9.20
N MET A 107 18.87 3.30 -9.65
CA MET A 107 19.66 2.07 -9.44
C MET A 107 19.90 1.80 -7.95
N LYS A 108 20.17 2.86 -7.16
CA LYS A 108 20.27 2.77 -5.71
C LYS A 108 18.98 2.25 -5.07
N LEU A 109 17.82 2.74 -5.53
CA LEU A 109 16.51 2.30 -5.04
C LEU A 109 16.11 0.91 -5.56
N LYS A 110 16.59 0.52 -6.75
CA LYS A 110 16.37 -0.81 -7.33
C LYS A 110 17.12 -1.91 -6.58
N ALA A 111 18.26 -1.59 -5.97
CA ALA A 111 19.01 -2.51 -5.11
C ALA A 111 18.29 -2.84 -3.79
N MET A 112 17.24 -2.10 -3.42
CA MET A 112 16.44 -2.39 -2.24
C MET A 112 15.40 -3.48 -2.56
N PRO A 113 15.17 -4.43 -1.62
CA PRO A 113 14.22 -5.53 -1.82
C PRO A 113 12.81 -5.01 -2.12
N SER A 114 12.14 -5.64 -3.09
CA SER A 114 10.75 -5.39 -3.46
C SER A 114 9.82 -5.73 -2.30
N GLN A 115 8.80 -4.91 -2.05
CA GLN A 115 7.69 -5.29 -1.14
C GLN A 115 6.61 -6.10 -1.88
N ASN A 116 6.79 -6.27 -3.19
CA ASN A 116 5.84 -6.84 -4.12
C ASN A 116 5.79 -8.36 -4.15
N ASP A 117 6.76 -9.02 -3.51
CA ASP A 117 6.76 -10.46 -3.28
C ASP A 117 5.49 -10.88 -2.52
N ARG A 118 4.99 -9.99 -1.66
CA ARG A 118 3.71 -10.17 -0.95
C ARG A 118 2.49 -10.16 -1.86
N LEU A 119 2.46 -9.33 -2.90
CA LEU A 119 1.35 -9.27 -3.85
C LEU A 119 1.28 -10.55 -4.67
N ILE A 120 2.44 -11.01 -5.16
CA ILE A 120 2.54 -12.27 -5.91
C ILE A 120 2.13 -13.45 -5.03
N ARG A 121 2.55 -13.47 -3.77
CA ARG A 121 2.11 -14.47 -2.81
C ARG A 121 0.59 -14.49 -2.63
N GLN A 122 -0.05 -13.32 -2.47
CA GLN A 122 -1.50 -13.24 -2.37
C GLN A 122 -2.22 -13.77 -3.61
N PHE A 123 -1.65 -13.53 -4.79
CA PHE A 123 -2.16 -14.09 -6.03
C PHE A 123 -2.10 -15.62 -6.00
N GLN A 124 -0.93 -16.19 -5.67
CA GLN A 124 -0.71 -17.63 -5.62
C GLN A 124 -1.60 -18.31 -4.57
N GLU A 125 -1.70 -17.72 -3.37
CA GLU A 125 -2.58 -18.21 -2.30
C GLU A 125 -4.06 -18.18 -2.72
N ALA A 126 -4.51 -17.13 -3.42
CA ALA A 126 -5.89 -17.04 -3.88
C ALA A 126 -6.23 -18.15 -4.89
N VAL A 127 -5.32 -18.44 -5.83
CA VAL A 127 -5.46 -19.54 -6.80
C VAL A 127 -5.40 -20.90 -6.10
N TRP A 128 -4.44 -21.11 -5.21
CA TRP A 128 -4.28 -22.35 -4.45
C TRP A 128 -5.53 -22.72 -3.62
N ASN A 129 -6.11 -21.72 -2.95
CA ASN A 129 -7.29 -21.87 -2.09
C ASN A 129 -8.54 -22.36 -2.83
N VAL A 130 -8.59 -22.31 -4.17
CA VAL A 130 -9.71 -22.81 -4.97
C VAL A 130 -9.94 -24.31 -4.74
N HIS A 131 -8.85 -25.09 -4.68
CA HIS A 131 -8.92 -26.55 -4.53
C HIS A 131 -8.38 -27.04 -3.18
N HIS A 132 -7.73 -26.18 -2.41
CA HIS A 132 -7.00 -26.53 -1.18
C HIS A 132 -7.41 -25.67 0.02
N LYS A 133 -8.69 -25.31 0.11
CA LYS A 133 -9.21 -24.43 1.16
C LYS A 133 -8.79 -24.91 2.56
N GLY A 134 -8.06 -24.04 3.28
CA GLY A 134 -7.59 -24.32 4.64
C GLY A 134 -6.30 -25.14 4.72
N GLN A 135 -5.67 -25.46 3.59
CA GLN A 135 -4.34 -26.07 3.54
C GLN A 135 -3.28 -25.01 3.20
N PRO A 136 -2.16 -24.97 3.93
CA PRO A 136 -1.01 -24.12 3.57
C PRO A 136 -0.49 -24.47 2.18
N MET A 137 0.02 -23.49 1.44
CA MET A 137 0.60 -23.70 0.13
C MET A 137 1.95 -24.45 0.26
N PRO A 138 2.30 -25.41 -0.62
CA PRO A 138 3.55 -26.14 -0.52
C PRO A 138 4.77 -25.21 -0.71
N GLY A 139 5.77 -25.30 0.18
CA GLY A 139 6.95 -24.43 0.20
C GLY A 139 7.02 -23.44 1.38
N GLU A 140 6.10 -23.55 2.33
CA GLU A 140 5.93 -22.64 3.48
C GLU A 140 6.80 -22.97 4.72
N GLU A 141 7.75 -23.92 4.67
CA GLU A 141 8.47 -24.39 5.88
C GLU A 141 9.51 -23.40 6.47
N GLU A 142 9.74 -22.21 5.91
CA GLU A 142 10.78 -21.29 6.41
C GLU A 142 10.30 -19.88 6.83
N GLU A 143 9.01 -19.57 6.74
CA GLU A 143 8.47 -18.33 7.31
C GLU A 143 7.56 -18.65 8.49
N ASP A 144 8.17 -18.57 9.67
CA ASP A 144 7.57 -18.62 11.01
C ASP A 144 6.06 -18.28 10.98
N ILE A 145 5.23 -19.31 11.21
CA ILE A 145 3.77 -19.20 11.23
C ILE A 145 3.39 -18.28 12.41
N VAL A 146 3.34 -16.97 12.16
CA VAL A 146 2.56 -16.09 13.02
C VAL A 146 1.11 -16.40 12.69
N MET A 147 0.51 -17.24 13.54
CA MET A 147 -0.93 -17.47 13.66
C MET A 147 -1.63 -16.12 13.90
N THR A 148 -1.84 -15.35 12.84
CA THR A 148 -2.80 -14.25 12.83
C THR A 148 -3.85 -14.61 11.79
N SER A 149 -4.89 -15.27 12.28
CA SER A 149 -6.10 -15.70 11.58
C SER A 149 -6.96 -14.52 11.07
N THR A 150 -6.35 -13.51 10.47
CA THR A 150 -7.04 -12.41 9.81
C THR A 150 -6.42 -12.24 8.44
N GLN A 151 -7.19 -12.58 7.42
CA GLN A 151 -6.88 -12.55 6.00
C GLN A 151 -6.63 -11.11 5.45
N SER A 152 -6.26 -10.17 6.32
CA SER A 152 -6.07 -8.76 6.01
C SER A 152 -4.67 -8.32 6.40
N ASN A 153 -4.00 -7.61 5.49
CA ASN A 153 -2.66 -7.06 5.68
C ASN A 153 -2.57 -5.91 6.70
N LEU A 154 -3.71 -5.51 7.26
CA LEU A 154 -3.88 -4.40 8.18
C LEU A 154 -3.54 -4.85 9.60
N LEU A 155 -2.62 -4.13 10.28
CA LEU A 155 -2.18 -4.46 11.63
C LEU A 155 -3.20 -4.16 12.73
N ASN A 156 -4.26 -3.44 12.38
CA ASN A 156 -5.36 -3.15 13.29
C ASN A 156 -6.68 -3.31 12.52
N VAL A 157 -7.77 -3.52 13.25
CA VAL A 157 -9.15 -3.61 12.70
C VAL A 157 -9.93 -2.33 12.97
N LYS A 158 -9.58 -1.62 14.05
CA LYS A 158 -10.19 -0.36 14.48
C LYS A 158 -9.13 0.72 14.65
N CYS A 159 -9.50 1.97 14.42
CA CYS A 159 -8.65 3.10 14.75
C CYS A 159 -8.45 3.17 16.28
N PRO A 160 -7.21 3.15 16.80
CA PRO A 160 -6.94 3.20 18.24
C PRO A 160 -7.38 4.51 18.93
N LEU A 161 -7.61 5.57 18.14
CA LEU A 161 -7.98 6.89 18.65
C LEU A 161 -9.47 7.16 18.56
N SER A 162 -10.09 6.92 17.40
CA SER A 162 -11.52 7.17 17.20
C SER A 162 -12.42 5.97 17.49
N GLY A 163 -11.85 4.76 17.61
CA GLY A 163 -12.59 3.52 17.85
C GLY A 163 -13.39 3.02 16.63
N LYS A 164 -13.47 3.80 15.55
CA LYS A 164 -14.15 3.42 14.29
C LYS A 164 -13.45 2.23 13.64
N MET A 165 -14.21 1.39 12.94
CA MET A 165 -13.62 0.36 12.10
C MET A 165 -12.84 1.00 10.96
N ILE A 166 -11.75 0.35 10.53
CA ILE A 166 -10.91 0.89 9.46
C ILE A 166 -11.69 0.98 8.14
N THR A 167 -12.62 0.06 7.92
CA THR A 167 -13.55 0.06 6.77
C THR A 167 -14.43 1.30 6.73
N ASP A 168 -14.63 2.00 7.85
CA ASP A 168 -15.56 3.14 7.96
C ASP A 168 -14.82 4.48 8.05
N LEU A 169 -13.50 4.47 7.91
CA LEU A 169 -12.69 5.69 7.96
C LEU A 169 -12.84 6.48 6.65
N ALA A 170 -13.18 7.77 6.78
CA ALA A 170 -13.26 8.69 5.65
C ALA A 170 -11.87 9.02 5.08
N GLU A 171 -10.90 9.30 5.96
CA GLU A 171 -9.51 9.57 5.60
C GLU A 171 -8.56 8.68 6.42
N PRO A 172 -8.31 7.43 5.98
CA PRO A 172 -7.38 6.54 6.66
C PRO A 172 -5.93 6.97 6.39
N VAL A 173 -5.11 7.03 7.44
CA VAL A 173 -3.66 7.32 7.35
C VAL A 173 -2.85 6.24 8.06
N ARG A 174 -1.72 5.86 7.48
CA ARG A 174 -0.80 4.87 8.03
C ARG A 174 0.50 5.53 8.47
N SER A 175 1.00 5.12 9.64
CA SER A 175 2.35 5.51 10.06
C SER A 175 3.40 4.70 9.30
N MET A 176 4.36 5.39 8.66
CA MET A 176 5.49 4.74 8.00
C MET A 176 6.42 3.98 8.97
N ASP A 177 6.38 4.29 10.28
CA ASP A 177 7.27 3.69 11.28
C ASP A 177 6.73 2.41 11.93
N CYS A 178 5.41 2.32 12.07
CA CYS A 178 4.75 1.20 12.77
C CYS A 178 3.61 0.55 11.98
N LYS A 179 3.31 1.05 10.77
CA LYS A 179 2.24 0.57 9.87
C LYS A 179 0.82 0.56 10.45
N HIS A 180 0.60 1.07 11.65
CA HIS A 180 -0.72 1.24 12.25
C HIS A 180 -1.53 2.33 11.57
N ILE A 181 -2.85 2.11 11.51
CA ILE A 181 -3.80 2.90 10.74
C ILE A 181 -4.66 3.74 11.67
N TYR A 182 -4.84 5.00 11.30
CA TYR A 182 -5.58 5.99 12.06
C TYR A 182 -6.54 6.78 11.19
N GLU A 183 -7.54 7.37 11.81
CA GLU A 183 -8.32 8.45 11.20
C GLU A 183 -7.51 9.74 11.23
N LYS A 184 -7.38 10.40 10.07
CA LYS A 184 -6.53 11.60 9.90
C LYS A 184 -6.85 12.71 10.91
N GLU A 185 -8.13 13.04 11.08
CA GLU A 185 -8.54 14.09 12.02
C GLU A 185 -8.18 13.74 13.47
N ALA A 186 -8.43 12.49 13.88
CA ALA A 186 -8.16 12.01 15.23
C ALA A 186 -6.67 12.00 15.56
N VAL A 187 -5.82 11.55 14.62
CA VAL A 187 -4.37 11.49 14.85
C VAL A 187 -3.71 12.87 14.81
N ILE A 188 -4.21 13.78 13.97
CA ILE A 188 -3.73 15.17 13.95
C ILE A 188 -4.07 15.87 15.27
N ALA A 189 -5.29 15.66 15.80
CA ALA A 189 -5.67 16.19 17.11
C ALA A 189 -4.86 15.59 18.27
N TYR A 190 -4.44 14.32 18.14
CA TYR A 190 -3.63 13.63 19.13
C TYR A 190 -2.17 14.10 19.15
N LEU A 191 -1.63 14.54 18.01
CA LEU A 191 -0.26 15.03 17.86
C LEU A 191 -0.09 16.44 18.46
N PRO A 192 1.03 16.74 19.12
CA PRO A 192 1.27 18.06 19.69
C PRO A 192 1.53 19.10 18.59
N ARG A 193 0.95 20.30 18.74
CA ARG A 193 1.10 21.42 17.78
C ARG A 193 2.55 21.90 17.60
N ASN A 194 3.45 21.57 18.51
CA ASN A 194 4.84 22.04 18.51
C ASN A 194 5.79 21.19 17.64
N GLY A 195 5.27 20.28 16.81
CA GLY A 195 6.10 19.39 15.99
C GLY A 195 6.77 18.25 16.76
N ASN A 196 6.45 18.10 18.05
CA ASN A 196 6.98 17.03 18.88
C ASN A 196 6.41 15.66 18.47
N LYS A 197 7.25 14.63 18.60
CA LYS A 197 6.86 13.24 18.36
C LYS A 197 6.08 12.69 19.57
N LYS A 198 5.01 11.93 19.33
CA LYS A 198 4.21 11.28 20.40
C LYS A 198 4.20 9.78 20.22
N GLN A 199 4.16 9.01 21.31
CA GLN A 199 4.16 7.55 21.20
C GLN A 199 2.88 7.05 20.51
N CYS A 200 3.03 5.99 19.72
CA CYS A 200 1.94 5.22 19.15
C CYS A 200 0.92 4.79 20.22
N CYS A 201 -0.38 4.87 19.90
CA CYS A 201 -1.45 4.61 20.88
C CYS A 201 -1.73 3.12 21.09
N ILE A 202 -1.14 2.26 20.27
CA ILE A 202 -1.30 0.81 20.39
C ILE A 202 -0.39 0.32 21.51
N ALA A 203 -1.01 -0.40 22.45
CA ALA A 203 -0.32 -1.01 23.57
C ALA A 203 0.84 -1.89 23.06
N GLY A 204 2.03 -1.67 23.60
CA GLY A 204 3.24 -2.42 23.22
C GLY A 204 4.00 -1.88 22.00
N CYS A 205 3.50 -0.86 21.29
CA CYS A 205 4.27 -0.25 20.20
C CYS A 205 5.26 0.82 20.72
N PRO A 206 6.58 0.65 20.55
CA PRO A 206 7.58 1.61 21.04
C PRO A 206 7.82 2.79 20.08
N LYS A 207 7.15 2.81 18.91
CA LYS A 207 7.40 3.79 17.86
C LYS A 207 6.70 5.12 18.16
N PHE A 208 7.26 6.20 17.61
CA PHE A 208 6.71 7.54 17.73
C PHE A 208 6.04 7.98 16.43
N LEU A 209 4.88 8.60 16.55
CA LEU A 209 4.12 9.20 15.48
C LEU A 209 4.59 10.64 15.24
N GLN A 210 4.65 11.01 13.96
CA GLN A 210 4.97 12.34 13.47
C GLN A 210 4.02 12.68 12.32
N ALA A 211 3.52 13.92 12.26
CA ALA A 211 2.52 14.33 11.28
C ALA A 211 2.98 14.06 9.82
N HIS A 212 4.24 14.36 9.50
CA HIS A 212 4.79 14.17 8.15
C HIS A 212 5.05 12.70 7.78
N ARG A 213 4.99 11.77 8.73
CA ARG A 213 5.18 10.32 8.51
C ARG A 213 3.86 9.54 8.53
N LEU A 214 2.74 10.25 8.65
CA LEU A 214 1.39 9.70 8.51
C LEU A 214 0.93 9.95 7.08
N VAL A 215 0.89 8.88 6.30
CA VAL A 215 0.60 8.96 4.87
C VAL A 215 -0.58 8.04 4.56
N CYS A 216 -1.53 8.54 3.77
CA CYS A 216 -2.49 7.68 3.10
C CYS A 216 -1.80 7.10 1.86
N ASP A 217 -1.08 6.00 2.04
CA ASP A 217 -0.46 5.32 0.92
C ASP A 217 -1.53 4.63 0.04
N PRO A 218 -1.31 4.43 -1.27
CA PRO A 218 -2.32 3.79 -2.12
C PRO A 218 -2.58 2.32 -1.78
N PHE A 219 -1.62 1.63 -1.13
CA PHE A 219 -1.84 0.24 -0.70
C PHE A 219 -2.89 0.19 0.41
N LEU A 220 -2.90 1.17 1.32
CA LEU A 220 -3.83 1.24 2.44
C LEU A 220 -5.27 1.26 1.94
N LEU A 221 -5.59 2.08 0.93
CA LEU A 221 -6.96 2.15 0.41
C LEU A 221 -7.37 0.83 -0.25
N THR A 222 -6.48 0.23 -1.06
CA THR A 222 -6.73 -1.08 -1.67
C THR A 222 -6.95 -2.16 -0.63
N GLU A 223 -6.11 -2.25 0.40
CA GLU A 223 -6.25 -3.25 1.47
C GLU A 223 -7.53 -3.04 2.31
N ILE A 224 -7.99 -1.80 2.46
CA ILE A 224 -9.28 -1.48 3.11
C ILE A 224 -10.45 -1.89 2.24
N ASP A 225 -10.39 -1.63 0.93
CA ASP A 225 -11.44 -2.02 -0.02
C ASP A 225 -11.53 -3.54 -0.19
N GLU A 226 -10.39 -4.24 -0.16
CA GLU A 226 -10.36 -5.70 -0.10
C GLU A 226 -11.03 -6.20 1.18
N LEU A 227 -10.71 -5.63 2.35
CA LEU A 227 -11.37 -5.99 3.60
C LEU A 227 -12.88 -5.74 3.58
N ARG A 228 -13.34 -4.63 2.99
CA ARG A 228 -14.77 -4.34 2.78
C ARG A 228 -15.44 -5.42 1.93
N SER A 229 -14.79 -5.80 0.83
CA SER A 229 -15.31 -6.82 -0.10
C SER A 229 -15.39 -8.20 0.57
N MET A 230 -14.40 -8.56 1.37
CA MET A 230 -14.37 -9.82 2.13
C MET A 230 -15.45 -9.86 3.21
N ASN A 231 -15.66 -8.77 3.94
CA ASN A 231 -16.72 -8.68 4.94
C ASN A 231 -18.11 -8.85 4.29
N GLN A 232 -18.35 -8.20 3.15
CA GLN A 232 -19.61 -8.36 2.40
C GLN A 232 -19.83 -9.81 1.92
N GLN A 233 -18.79 -10.49 1.44
CA GLN A 233 -18.88 -11.90 1.04
C GLN A 233 -19.13 -12.83 2.23
N THR A 234 -18.56 -12.51 3.40
CA THR A 234 -18.77 -13.29 4.64
C THR A 234 -20.18 -13.11 5.16
N GLU A 235 -20.70 -11.89 5.17
CA GLU A 235 -22.09 -11.57 5.54
C GLU A 235 -23.10 -12.25 4.59
N GLN A 236 -22.81 -12.27 3.28
CA GLN A 236 -23.64 -12.98 2.30
C GLN A 236 -23.59 -14.50 2.49
N ALA A 237 -22.44 -15.07 2.84
CA ALA A 237 -22.30 -16.50 3.10
C ALA A 237 -22.94 -16.94 4.42
N GLN A 238 -23.04 -16.05 5.42
CA GLN A 238 -23.72 -16.31 6.70
C GLN A 238 -25.24 -16.18 6.63
N ASN A 239 -25.79 -15.55 5.59
CA ASN A 239 -27.23 -15.37 5.37
C ASN A 239 -27.90 -16.55 4.63
N VAL A 240 -27.27 -17.72 4.56
CA VAL A 240 -27.93 -18.94 4.10
C VAL A 240 -28.91 -19.39 5.19
N GLU A 241 -30.20 -19.10 5.00
CA GLU A 241 -31.28 -19.59 5.87
C GLU A 241 -31.24 -21.12 5.92
N ASP A 242 -31.05 -21.66 7.13
CA ASP A 242 -31.13 -23.08 7.43
C ASP A 242 -32.59 -23.54 7.36
N PHE A 243 -32.96 -24.17 6.24
CA PHE A 243 -34.30 -24.73 6.01
C PHE A 243 -34.44 -26.18 6.51
N THR A 244 -33.53 -26.70 7.35
CA THR A 244 -33.65 -28.05 7.89
C THR A 244 -34.54 -28.12 9.14
N GLY A 245 -35.78 -27.64 9.01
CA GLY A 245 -36.86 -27.93 9.96
C GLY A 245 -37.57 -29.24 9.57
N LEU A 246 -37.00 -30.38 9.92
CA LEU A 246 -37.74 -31.63 10.00
C LEU A 246 -38.21 -31.78 11.46
N ASP A 247 -39.48 -31.45 11.71
CA ASP A 247 -40.18 -31.90 12.91
C ASP A 247 -41.32 -32.81 12.45
N ASP A 248 -40.96 -34.08 12.33
CA ASP A 248 -41.64 -35.33 12.73
C ASP A 248 -43.18 -35.39 12.78
N GLU A 249 -43.71 -36.33 12.00
CA GLU A 249 -45.05 -36.90 12.14
C GLU A 249 -45.21 -37.59 13.51
N ASP A 250 -46.26 -37.24 14.26
CA ASP A 250 -47.00 -38.11 15.18
C ASP A 250 -48.43 -37.59 15.42
#